data_AF-Q8VLL9-F1
#
_entry.id   AF-Q8VLL9-F1
#
_cell.length_a   1.000
_cell.length_b   1.000
_cell.length_c   1.000
_cell.angle_alpha   90.00
_cell.angle_beta   90.00
_cell.angle_gamma   90.00
#
_symmetry.space_group_name_H-M   'P 1'
#
loop_
_entity.id
_entity.type
_entity.pdbx_description
1 polymer ?
#
loop_
_entity_poly.entity_id
_entity_poly.type
_entity_poly.pdbx_seq_one_letter_code
_entity_poly.pdbx_strand_id
1 'polypeptide(L)'
;DQTQASITEINADKKTAKANGSDAITYTVKVMKDGKPLSAQDVTFTATLGTLSKSTEKTDANGYAKVTLTSKTTGKSLVSARISGSAIDVKAPEVEFFTPLAIDDGNVEIVGTGIKGTLPTVWLQYGQVKLKASGGDGKYTWSSANTGIASVDSTGQVTLRDKGSTTITVVSGDKQTATYIIARPSSMIVSINERMTYNNAMSSCQSLSGRLPSSQKELADVFDTWGAANKYEHYETRNAMISWIKQTDQDMRQGVASTYDLVKKNPLTNKVDINKPNAYATCVK
;
A
#
# COMPACT_ATOMS: atom_id res chain seq x y z
N ASP A 1 5.33 -51.13 18.45
CA ASP A 1 6.08 -51.45 19.67
C ASP A 1 7.09 -50.34 19.93
N GLN A 2 7.03 -49.62 21.06
CA GLN A 2 7.89 -48.46 21.37
C GLN A 2 9.07 -48.83 22.29
N THR A 3 9.57 -50.06 22.20
CA THR A 3 10.70 -50.55 23.01
C THR A 3 12.01 -49.78 22.75
N GLN A 4 12.10 -49.10 21.62
CA GLN A 4 13.20 -48.19 21.29
C GLN A 4 12.73 -46.73 21.32
N ALA A 5 13.67 -45.83 21.62
CA ALA A 5 13.42 -44.40 21.57
C ALA A 5 12.96 -43.99 20.15
N SER A 6 11.86 -43.23 20.07
CA SER A 6 11.28 -42.79 18.81
C SER A 6 10.75 -41.37 18.91
N ILE A 7 10.86 -40.61 17.81
CA ILE A 7 10.21 -39.30 17.68
C ILE A 7 8.75 -39.59 17.36
N THR A 8 7.85 -39.22 18.27
CA THR A 8 6.40 -39.43 18.11
C THR A 8 5.68 -38.21 17.56
N GLU A 9 6.28 -37.03 17.70
CA GLU A 9 5.73 -35.76 17.23
C GLU A 9 6.86 -34.88 16.70
N ILE A 10 6.61 -34.17 15.60
CA ILE A 10 7.45 -33.08 15.10
C ILE A 10 6.55 -32.00 14.50
N ASN A 11 6.51 -30.84 15.13
CA ASN A 11 5.61 -29.75 14.77
C ASN A 11 6.37 -28.44 14.57
N ALA A 12 5.91 -27.62 13.64
CA ALA A 12 6.31 -26.23 13.49
C ALA A 12 5.23 -25.31 14.08
N ASP A 13 5.63 -24.24 14.75
CA ASP A 13 4.70 -23.23 15.31
C ASP A 13 3.95 -22.42 14.24
N LYS A 14 4.59 -22.22 13.08
CA LYS A 14 4.02 -21.59 11.89
C LYS A 14 4.57 -22.21 10.61
N LYS A 15 3.83 -22.00 9.52
CA LYS A 15 4.15 -22.55 8.20
C LYS A 15 4.89 -21.58 7.27
N THR A 16 4.89 -20.29 7.62
CA THR A 16 5.49 -19.23 6.81
C THR A 16 6.30 -18.29 7.68
N ALA A 17 7.37 -17.73 7.11
CA ALA A 17 8.19 -16.71 7.76
C ALA A 17 8.86 -15.79 6.73
N LYS A 18 9.35 -14.63 7.19
CA LYS A 18 10.12 -13.70 6.37
C LYS A 18 11.54 -14.22 6.13
N ALA A 19 12.00 -14.15 4.89
CA ALA A 19 13.38 -14.42 4.50
C ALA A 19 14.33 -13.24 4.89
N ASN A 20 14.29 -12.78 6.14
CA ASN A 20 15.06 -11.64 6.64
C ASN A 20 16.21 -12.04 7.59
N GLY A 21 16.40 -13.34 7.82
CA GLY A 21 17.41 -13.88 8.73
C GLY A 21 17.10 -13.73 10.22
N SER A 22 15.90 -13.24 10.60
CA SER A 22 15.52 -13.03 12.00
C SER A 22 14.12 -13.55 12.34
N ASP A 23 13.20 -13.64 11.38
CA ASP A 23 11.89 -14.25 11.59
C ASP A 23 12.03 -15.78 11.65
N ALA A 24 11.86 -16.32 12.84
CA ALA A 24 12.18 -17.70 13.17
C ALA A 24 10.93 -18.58 13.23
N ILE A 25 11.02 -19.78 12.65
CA ILE A 25 10.05 -20.87 12.82
C ILE A 25 10.58 -21.80 13.91
N THR A 26 9.76 -22.08 14.92
CA THR A 26 10.13 -22.97 16.03
C THR A 26 9.64 -24.38 15.74
N TYR A 27 10.57 -25.33 15.71
CA TYR A 27 10.28 -26.75 15.64
C TYR A 27 10.34 -27.36 17.03
N THR A 28 9.31 -28.14 17.38
CA THR A 28 9.24 -28.91 18.62
C THR A 28 9.09 -30.38 18.29
N VAL A 29 10.00 -31.20 18.80
CA VAL A 29 9.93 -32.66 18.70
C VAL A 29 9.60 -33.27 20.06
N LYS A 30 8.91 -34.41 20.06
CA LYS A 30 8.69 -35.23 21.25
C LYS A 30 9.29 -36.61 21.06
N VAL A 31 10.10 -37.03 22.03
CA VAL A 31 10.72 -38.35 22.04
C VAL A 31 10.12 -39.20 23.17
N MET A 32 9.70 -40.40 22.80
CA MET A 32 9.13 -41.38 23.72
C MET A 32 9.89 -42.69 23.64
N LYS A 33 9.96 -43.40 24.76
CA LYS A 33 10.45 -44.78 24.87
C LYS A 33 9.60 -45.51 25.90
N ASP A 34 9.14 -46.72 25.59
CA ASP A 34 8.31 -47.55 26.46
C ASP A 34 7.04 -46.80 26.96
N GLY A 35 6.44 -45.98 26.08
CA GLY A 35 5.27 -45.15 26.40
C GLY A 35 5.52 -43.98 27.34
N LYS A 36 6.78 -43.69 27.71
CA LYS A 36 7.17 -42.58 28.59
C LYS A 36 8.04 -41.55 27.86
N PRO A 37 7.99 -40.27 28.26
CA PRO A 37 8.90 -39.26 27.72
C PRO A 37 10.36 -39.61 28.04
N LEU A 38 11.24 -39.46 27.05
CA LEU A 38 12.66 -39.74 27.21
C LEU A 38 13.44 -38.44 27.30
N SER A 39 14.02 -38.17 28.47
CA SER A 39 14.84 -36.98 28.75
C SER A 39 16.30 -37.17 28.38
N ALA A 40 17.01 -36.05 28.19
CA ALA A 40 18.43 -35.98 27.85
C ALA A 40 18.84 -36.77 26.59
N GLN A 41 17.88 -37.10 25.72
CA GLN A 41 18.14 -37.76 24.45
C GLN A 41 18.60 -36.73 23.43
N ASP A 42 19.76 -36.97 22.81
CA ASP A 42 20.24 -36.15 21.69
C ASP A 42 19.36 -36.37 20.45
N VAL A 43 18.85 -35.26 19.91
CA VAL A 43 18.11 -35.20 18.63
C VAL A 43 18.89 -34.30 17.67
N THR A 44 19.24 -34.85 16.52
CA THR A 44 19.90 -34.13 15.43
C THR A 44 18.85 -33.60 14.45
N PHE A 45 19.00 -32.35 14.05
CA PHE A 45 18.13 -31.65 13.12
C PHE A 45 18.88 -31.31 11.83
N THR A 46 18.21 -31.44 10.71
CA THR A 46 18.69 -30.98 9.41
C THR A 46 17.59 -30.18 8.72
N ALA A 47 17.97 -29.27 7.83
CA ALA A 47 17.04 -28.47 7.04
C ALA A 47 17.54 -28.41 5.60
N THR A 48 16.63 -28.47 4.63
CA THR A 48 16.98 -28.32 3.21
C THR A 48 17.30 -26.87 2.82
N LEU A 49 16.80 -25.90 3.60
CA LEU A 49 17.01 -24.46 3.41
C LEU A 49 17.06 -23.75 4.76
N GLY A 50 17.91 -22.72 4.87
CA GLY A 50 17.98 -21.83 6.03
C GLY A 50 19.04 -22.25 7.04
N THR A 51 18.96 -21.67 8.24
CA THR A 51 19.91 -21.86 9.33
C THR A 51 19.16 -22.23 10.60
N LEU A 52 19.46 -23.44 11.11
CA LEU A 52 18.99 -23.89 12.42
C LEU A 52 19.80 -23.20 13.52
N SER A 53 19.17 -22.86 14.65
CA SER A 53 19.89 -22.34 15.83
C SER A 53 20.88 -23.33 16.41
N LYS A 54 20.59 -24.64 16.29
CA LYS A 54 21.49 -25.74 16.65
C LYS A 54 21.25 -26.93 15.73
N SER A 55 22.29 -27.68 15.41
CA SER A 55 22.20 -28.95 14.68
C SER A 55 21.80 -30.13 15.57
N THR A 56 22.01 -30.02 16.89
CA THR A 56 21.66 -31.05 17.87
C THR A 56 21.14 -30.38 19.14
N GLU A 57 20.09 -30.96 19.73
CA GLU A 57 19.53 -30.51 21.01
C GLU A 57 19.12 -31.72 21.86
N LYS A 58 19.24 -31.60 23.18
CA LYS A 58 18.77 -32.62 24.12
C LYS A 58 17.30 -32.45 24.45
N THR A 59 16.58 -33.55 24.60
CA THR A 59 15.23 -33.51 25.15
C THR A 59 15.22 -33.10 26.62
N ASP A 60 14.20 -32.33 27.01
CA ASP A 60 13.95 -31.95 28.40
C ASP A 60 13.34 -33.11 29.22
N ALA A 61 12.99 -32.84 30.49
CA ALA A 61 12.36 -33.82 31.38
C ALA A 61 11.01 -34.37 30.85
N ASN A 62 10.35 -33.63 29.97
CA ASN A 62 9.08 -34.00 29.34
C ASN A 62 9.27 -34.59 27.94
N GLY A 63 10.51 -34.90 27.55
CA GLY A 63 10.85 -35.52 26.28
C GLY A 63 10.82 -34.57 25.08
N TYR A 64 10.79 -33.25 25.28
CA TYR A 64 10.74 -32.27 24.21
C TYR A 64 12.11 -31.68 23.88
N ALA A 65 12.44 -31.57 22.59
CA ALA A 65 13.56 -30.75 22.11
C ALA A 65 13.05 -29.67 21.16
N LYS A 66 13.66 -28.48 21.20
CA LYS A 66 13.23 -27.32 20.41
C LYS A 66 14.40 -26.69 19.68
N VAL A 67 14.20 -26.41 18.40
CA VAL A 67 15.13 -25.62 17.59
C VAL A 67 14.37 -24.58 16.79
N THR A 68 15.03 -23.49 16.46
CA THR A 68 14.51 -22.47 15.55
C THR A 68 15.19 -22.54 14.19
N LEU A 69 14.46 -22.19 13.14
CA LEU A 69 14.94 -22.06 11.76
C LEU A 69 14.72 -20.63 11.27
N THR A 70 15.75 -20.01 10.70
CA THR A 70 15.67 -18.71 10.00
C THR A 70 16.19 -18.85 8.57
N SER A 71 15.89 -17.90 7.69
CA SER A 71 16.46 -17.86 6.35
C SER A 71 16.64 -16.42 5.86
N LYS A 72 17.67 -16.16 5.05
CA LYS A 72 17.86 -14.91 4.30
C LYS A 72 17.43 -15.04 2.83
N THR A 73 17.11 -16.25 2.39
CA THR A 73 16.70 -16.57 1.03
C THR A 73 15.29 -17.13 1.03
N THR A 74 14.51 -16.80 0.01
CA THR A 74 13.15 -17.34 -0.13
C THR A 74 13.18 -18.80 -0.52
N GLY A 75 12.10 -19.51 -0.19
CA GLY A 75 11.88 -20.88 -0.65
C GLY A 75 11.37 -21.80 0.44
N LYS A 76 11.05 -23.01 0.00
CA LYS A 76 10.56 -24.08 0.86
C LYS A 76 11.71 -24.70 1.65
N SER A 77 11.44 -25.02 2.91
CA SER A 77 12.35 -25.75 3.79
C SER A 77 11.64 -26.96 4.39
N LEU A 78 12.32 -28.09 4.34
CA LEU A 78 11.92 -29.31 5.01
C LEU A 78 12.91 -29.59 6.15
N VAL A 79 12.41 -29.48 7.39
CA VAL A 79 13.18 -29.89 8.57
C VAL A 79 12.99 -31.37 8.83
N SER A 80 14.08 -32.05 9.12
CA SER A 80 14.09 -33.46 9.55
C SER A 80 14.73 -33.55 10.92
N ALA A 81 14.23 -34.43 11.77
CA ALA A 81 14.81 -34.74 13.06
C ALA A 81 15.12 -36.24 13.15
N ARG A 82 16.22 -36.57 13.82
CA ARG A 82 16.70 -37.93 14.00
C ARG A 82 17.26 -38.10 15.40
N ILE A 83 16.88 -39.18 16.06
CA ILE A 83 17.50 -39.58 17.34
C ILE A 83 18.93 -40.03 17.06
N SER A 84 19.90 -39.53 17.83
CA SER A 84 21.30 -39.95 17.69
C SER A 84 21.43 -41.46 17.86
N GLY A 85 22.00 -42.14 16.84
CA GLY A 85 22.10 -43.60 16.76
C GLY A 85 21.00 -44.29 15.96
N SER A 86 19.92 -43.60 15.60
CA SER A 86 18.90 -44.11 14.66
C SER A 86 19.25 -43.77 13.21
N ALA A 87 18.88 -44.63 12.26
CA ALA A 87 19.02 -44.37 10.82
C ALA A 87 17.80 -43.67 10.20
N ILE A 88 16.74 -43.42 10.99
CA ILE A 88 15.45 -42.97 10.48
C ILE A 88 15.27 -41.48 10.75
N ASP A 89 15.15 -40.69 9.68
CA ASP A 89 14.71 -39.30 9.75
C ASP A 89 13.17 -39.24 9.87
N VAL A 90 12.69 -38.44 10.82
CA VAL A 90 11.29 -38.04 10.90
C VAL A 90 11.17 -36.63 10.30
N LYS A 91 10.33 -36.50 9.27
CA LYS A 91 10.15 -35.24 8.54
C LYS A 91 9.09 -34.37 9.22
N ALA A 92 9.39 -33.09 9.40
CA ALA A 92 8.44 -32.09 9.86
C ALA A 92 7.48 -31.68 8.72
N PRO A 93 6.39 -30.98 9.03
CA PRO A 93 5.65 -30.23 8.01
C PRO A 93 6.58 -29.28 7.24
N GLU A 94 6.45 -29.25 5.91
CA GLU A 94 7.15 -28.28 5.06
C GLU A 94 6.71 -26.85 5.40
N VAL A 95 7.67 -25.94 5.41
CA VAL A 95 7.44 -24.50 5.64
C VAL A 95 8.06 -23.69 4.50
N GLU A 96 7.68 -22.42 4.39
CA GLU A 96 8.17 -21.55 3.33
C GLU A 96 8.60 -20.18 3.84
N PHE A 97 9.75 -19.71 3.35
CA PHE A 97 10.25 -18.37 3.60
C PHE A 97 9.95 -17.47 2.40
N PHE A 98 9.33 -16.32 2.65
CA PHE A 98 8.97 -15.34 1.62
C PHE A 98 9.78 -14.06 1.75
N THR A 99 10.00 -13.37 0.63
CA THR A 99 10.63 -12.03 0.65
C THR A 99 9.83 -11.12 1.58
N PRO A 100 10.47 -10.24 2.37
CA PRO A 100 9.75 -9.24 3.15
C PRO A 100 8.79 -8.41 2.29
N LEU A 101 7.53 -8.31 2.70
CA LEU A 101 6.52 -7.48 2.04
C LEU A 101 6.89 -5.99 2.17
N ALA A 102 6.81 -5.27 1.06
CA ALA A 102 7.07 -3.84 1.00
C ALA A 102 6.12 -3.14 0.01
N ILE A 103 5.85 -1.86 0.25
CA ILE A 103 5.24 -0.95 -0.73
C ILE A 103 6.36 -0.06 -1.30
N ASP A 104 6.41 0.07 -2.63
CA ASP A 104 7.35 0.93 -3.33
C ASP A 104 6.90 2.40 -3.24
N ASP A 105 7.30 3.07 -2.16
CA ASP A 105 6.90 4.45 -1.83
C ASP A 105 7.59 5.52 -2.70
N GLY A 106 8.69 5.17 -3.37
CA GLY A 106 9.42 6.02 -4.31
C GLY A 106 8.86 6.01 -5.74
N ASN A 107 8.00 5.06 -6.08
CA ASN A 107 7.46 4.87 -7.43
C ASN A 107 5.93 4.84 -7.47
N VAL A 108 5.28 5.72 -6.71
CA VAL A 108 3.82 5.94 -6.79
C VAL A 108 3.49 6.43 -8.20
N GLU A 109 2.63 5.69 -8.91
CA GLU A 109 2.28 5.97 -10.30
C GLU A 109 1.01 6.81 -10.38
N ILE A 110 1.06 7.97 -11.03
CA ILE A 110 -0.11 8.80 -11.30
C ILE A 110 -0.93 8.17 -12.42
N VAL A 111 -2.18 7.76 -12.18
CA VAL A 111 -2.99 7.01 -13.15
C VAL A 111 -3.21 7.78 -14.45
N GLY A 112 -3.39 9.10 -14.38
CA GLY A 112 -3.67 9.92 -15.56
C GLY A 112 -2.48 10.12 -16.52
N THR A 113 -1.25 9.95 -16.04
CA THR A 113 -0.02 10.25 -16.80
C THR A 113 0.96 9.09 -16.89
N GLY A 114 0.88 8.11 -15.99
CA GLY A 114 1.85 7.02 -15.83
C GLY A 114 3.18 7.45 -15.20
N ILE A 115 3.32 8.73 -14.81
CA ILE A 115 4.53 9.25 -14.15
C ILE A 115 4.68 8.59 -12.78
N LYS A 116 5.91 8.23 -12.43
CA LYS A 116 6.27 7.60 -11.16
C LYS A 116 7.14 8.52 -10.32
N GLY A 117 6.89 8.53 -9.03
CA GLY A 117 7.67 9.30 -8.06
C GLY A 117 7.01 9.28 -6.69
N THR A 118 7.29 10.31 -5.90
CA THR A 118 6.58 10.54 -4.64
C THR A 118 5.17 11.06 -4.89
N LEU A 119 4.23 10.80 -3.97
CA LEU A 119 2.88 11.37 -4.03
C LEU A 119 2.93 12.91 -4.07
N PRO A 120 2.25 13.58 -5.02
CA PRO A 120 2.21 15.05 -5.08
C PRO A 120 1.60 15.66 -3.83
N THR A 121 2.03 16.87 -3.48
CA THR A 121 1.50 17.64 -2.33
C THR A 121 0.27 18.48 -2.70
N VAL A 122 0.02 18.72 -3.98
CA VAL A 122 -1.19 19.35 -4.51
C VAL A 122 -2.05 18.28 -5.16
N TRP A 123 -3.25 18.06 -4.62
CA TRP A 123 -4.13 16.98 -5.09
C TRP A 123 -5.23 17.52 -6.00
N LEU A 124 -5.45 16.85 -7.13
CA LEU A 124 -6.75 16.87 -7.77
C LEU A 124 -7.68 15.99 -6.93
N GLN A 125 -8.82 16.51 -6.46
CA GLN A 125 -9.80 15.69 -5.76
C GLN A 125 -10.22 14.53 -6.67
N TYR A 126 -10.33 13.32 -6.14
CA TYR A 126 -10.56 12.08 -6.89
C TYR A 126 -9.46 11.71 -7.89
N GLY A 127 -8.32 12.40 -7.87
CA GLY A 127 -7.10 11.93 -8.53
C GLY A 127 -6.74 10.54 -8.00
N GLN A 128 -6.35 9.67 -8.94
CA GLN A 128 -5.99 8.29 -8.65
C GLN A 128 -4.49 8.07 -8.82
N VAL A 129 -3.90 7.33 -7.89
CA VAL A 129 -2.51 6.86 -7.97
C VAL A 129 -2.46 5.37 -7.75
N LYS A 130 -1.44 4.68 -8.25
CA LYS A 130 -1.25 3.25 -8.04
C LYS A 130 -0.04 3.00 -7.15
N LEU A 131 -0.29 2.29 -6.05
CA LEU A 131 0.75 1.75 -5.18
C LEU A 131 1.14 0.36 -5.67
N LYS A 132 2.43 0.03 -5.57
CA LYS A 132 2.95 -1.28 -5.94
C LYS A 132 3.50 -1.99 -4.70
N ALA A 133 2.93 -3.15 -4.38
CA ALA A 133 3.48 -4.05 -3.38
C ALA A 133 4.44 -5.07 -4.02
N SER A 134 5.44 -5.49 -3.25
CA SER A 134 6.38 -6.55 -3.61
C SER A 134 6.71 -7.41 -2.40
N GLY A 135 7.12 -8.66 -2.63
CA GLY A 135 7.38 -9.61 -1.56
C GLY A 135 6.12 -10.33 -1.05
N GLY A 136 6.25 -11.03 0.07
CA GLY A 136 5.26 -12.01 0.50
C GLY A 136 5.07 -13.13 -0.54
N ASP A 137 3.89 -13.74 -0.51
CA ASP A 137 3.45 -14.76 -1.48
C ASP A 137 2.86 -14.20 -2.78
N GLY A 138 2.93 -12.87 -2.98
CA GLY A 138 2.38 -12.18 -4.15
C GLY A 138 0.85 -12.02 -4.15
N LYS A 139 0.13 -12.47 -3.12
CA LYS A 139 -1.33 -12.32 -3.00
C LYS A 139 -1.65 -11.19 -2.05
N TYR A 140 -2.11 -10.07 -2.57
CA TYR A 140 -2.26 -8.85 -1.78
C TYR A 140 -3.72 -8.51 -1.47
N THR A 141 -3.96 -8.10 -0.22
CA THR A 141 -5.20 -7.49 0.24
C THR A 141 -4.91 -6.08 0.70
N TRP A 142 -5.58 -5.09 0.09
CA TRP A 142 -5.40 -3.68 0.41
C TRP A 142 -6.52 -3.15 1.30
N SER A 143 -6.20 -2.16 2.13
CA SER A 143 -7.18 -1.45 2.96
C SER A 143 -6.71 -0.03 3.25
N SER A 144 -7.65 0.87 3.56
CA SER A 144 -7.36 2.23 4.02
C SER A 144 -7.89 2.42 5.44
N ALA A 145 -7.07 3.02 6.30
CA ALA A 145 -7.46 3.35 7.67
C ALA A 145 -8.58 4.41 7.74
N ASN A 146 -8.69 5.27 6.72
CA ASN A 146 -9.73 6.29 6.63
C ASN A 146 -10.10 6.52 5.16
N THR A 147 -11.22 5.92 4.75
CA THR A 147 -11.75 6.00 3.38
C THR A 147 -12.34 7.36 3.04
N GLY A 148 -12.61 8.24 4.02
CA GLY A 148 -13.01 9.62 3.77
C GLY A 148 -11.86 10.49 3.24
N ILE A 149 -10.61 10.15 3.57
CA ILE A 149 -9.41 10.85 3.09
C ILE A 149 -8.90 10.22 1.80
N ALA A 150 -8.76 8.89 1.78
CA ALA A 150 -8.37 8.15 0.58
C ALA A 150 -8.91 6.71 0.63
N SER A 151 -9.46 6.22 -0.47
CA SER A 151 -9.84 4.80 -0.63
C SER A 151 -8.78 4.06 -1.44
N VAL A 152 -8.71 2.74 -1.31
CA VAL A 152 -7.86 1.87 -2.13
C VAL A 152 -8.68 0.68 -2.63
N ASP A 153 -8.48 0.28 -3.88
CA ASP A 153 -9.13 -0.89 -4.48
C ASP A 153 -8.28 -2.18 -4.29
N SER A 154 -8.76 -3.30 -4.82
CA SER A 154 -8.05 -4.59 -4.75
C SER A 154 -6.75 -4.64 -5.57
N THR A 155 -6.54 -3.68 -6.49
CA THR A 155 -5.37 -3.59 -7.35
C THR A 155 -4.27 -2.67 -6.80
N GLY A 156 -4.53 -2.02 -5.66
CA GLY A 156 -3.63 -1.02 -5.06
C GLY A 156 -3.80 0.37 -5.66
N GLN A 157 -4.85 0.61 -6.45
CA GLN A 157 -5.20 1.95 -6.92
C GLN A 157 -5.89 2.72 -5.80
N VAL A 158 -5.31 3.87 -5.45
CA VAL A 158 -5.77 4.78 -4.41
C VAL A 158 -6.51 5.96 -5.04
N THR A 159 -7.68 6.30 -4.52
CA THR A 159 -8.44 7.51 -4.88
C THR A 159 -8.39 8.51 -3.72
N LEU A 160 -7.90 9.71 -3.97
CA LEU A 160 -7.78 10.79 -2.97
C LEU A 160 -9.10 11.57 -2.86
N ARG A 161 -9.68 11.73 -1.67
CA ARG A 161 -11.07 12.22 -1.51
C ARG A 161 -11.19 13.53 -0.75
N ASP A 162 -10.44 13.70 0.33
CA ASP A 162 -10.44 14.95 1.10
C ASP A 162 -9.06 15.24 1.71
N LYS A 163 -8.84 16.49 2.14
CA LYS A 163 -7.59 16.91 2.77
C LYS A 163 -7.44 16.25 4.14
N GLY A 164 -6.41 15.41 4.28
CA GLY A 164 -6.05 14.82 5.56
C GLY A 164 -4.91 13.83 5.40
N SER A 165 -4.54 13.17 6.50
CA SER A 165 -3.58 12.08 6.49
C SER A 165 -4.27 10.75 6.77
N THR A 166 -3.88 9.69 6.07
CA THR A 166 -4.37 8.32 6.32
C THR A 166 -3.28 7.30 6.02
N THR A 167 -3.47 6.06 6.42
CA THR A 167 -2.56 4.95 6.13
C THR A 167 -3.23 3.95 5.20
N ILE A 168 -2.53 3.59 4.13
CA ILE A 168 -2.88 2.46 3.27
C ILE A 168 -2.09 1.25 3.74
N THR A 169 -2.78 0.13 3.96
CA THR A 169 -2.18 -1.12 4.43
C THR A 169 -2.33 -2.19 3.36
N VAL A 170 -1.25 -2.91 3.08
CA VAL A 170 -1.27 -4.13 2.28
C VAL A 170 -0.90 -5.33 3.15
N VAL A 171 -1.69 -6.40 3.04
CA VAL A 171 -1.47 -7.68 3.70
C VAL A 171 -1.26 -8.75 2.64
N SER A 172 -0.19 -9.53 2.75
CA SER A 172 0.05 -10.68 1.86
C SER A 172 -0.63 -11.95 2.38
N GLY A 173 -0.84 -12.96 1.52
CA GLY A 173 -1.49 -14.22 1.90
C GLY A 173 -0.69 -15.04 2.92
N ASP A 174 0.64 -14.86 2.94
CA ASP A 174 1.55 -15.40 3.96
C ASP A 174 1.57 -14.59 5.26
N LYS A 175 0.63 -13.65 5.43
CA LYS A 175 0.34 -12.86 6.63
C LYS A 175 1.40 -11.81 6.98
N GLN A 176 2.12 -11.29 6.00
CA GLN A 176 2.94 -10.11 6.20
C GLN A 176 2.10 -8.83 6.05
N THR A 177 2.59 -7.72 6.59
CA THR A 177 1.92 -6.42 6.50
C THR A 177 2.94 -5.34 6.16
N ALA A 178 2.58 -4.46 5.22
CA ALA A 178 3.32 -3.23 4.91
C ALA A 178 2.32 -2.06 4.83
N THR A 179 2.83 -0.84 5.06
CA THR A 179 2.01 0.36 5.18
C THR A 179 2.61 1.52 4.40
N TYR A 180 1.74 2.35 3.81
CA TYR A 180 2.09 3.59 3.14
C TYR A 180 1.29 4.75 3.76
N ILE A 181 1.99 5.80 4.20
CA ILE A 181 1.35 6.97 4.80
C ILE A 181 1.03 7.97 3.71
N ILE A 182 -0.25 8.25 3.52
CA ILE A 182 -0.72 9.39 2.76
C ILE A 182 -0.62 10.61 3.68
N ALA A 183 0.37 11.47 3.43
CA ALA A 183 0.54 12.72 4.16
C ALA A 183 -0.55 13.74 3.78
N ARG A 184 -0.81 14.69 4.68
CA ARG A 184 -1.75 15.79 4.41
C ARG A 184 -1.23 16.66 3.25
N PRO A 185 -2.04 16.92 2.19
CA PRO A 185 -1.61 17.75 1.08
C PRO A 185 -1.53 19.22 1.49
N SER A 186 -0.67 19.99 0.82
CA SER A 186 -0.64 21.45 0.96
C SER A 186 -1.94 22.06 0.45
N SER A 187 -2.43 21.58 -0.69
CA SER A 187 -3.65 22.08 -1.32
C SER A 187 -4.45 20.98 -2.03
N MET A 188 -5.75 21.19 -2.14
CA MET A 188 -6.65 20.30 -2.90
C MET A 188 -7.50 21.10 -3.87
N ILE A 189 -7.58 20.62 -5.12
CA ILE A 189 -8.37 21.17 -6.21
C ILE A 189 -9.72 20.46 -6.25
N VAL A 190 -10.79 21.20 -5.97
CA VAL A 190 -12.16 20.69 -5.90
C VAL A 190 -13.00 21.37 -6.98
N SER A 191 -13.52 20.62 -7.96
CA SER A 191 -14.43 21.17 -8.97
C SER A 191 -15.88 20.85 -8.63
N ILE A 192 -16.70 21.89 -8.47
CA ILE A 192 -18.15 21.75 -8.35
C ILE A 192 -18.73 21.35 -9.70
N ASN A 193 -19.67 20.40 -9.72
CA ASN A 193 -20.21 19.80 -10.94
C ASN A 193 -21.33 20.62 -11.61
N GLU A 194 -21.12 21.93 -11.72
CA GLU A 194 -22.06 22.83 -12.37
C GLU A 194 -21.33 24.06 -12.92
N ARG A 195 -21.69 24.49 -14.13
CA ARG A 195 -21.19 25.76 -14.67
C ARG A 195 -21.98 26.91 -14.07
N MET A 196 -21.29 27.99 -13.75
CA MET A 196 -21.89 29.12 -13.07
C MET A 196 -21.19 30.43 -13.42
N THR A 197 -21.81 31.54 -13.02
CA THR A 197 -21.21 32.87 -13.14
C THR A 197 -19.98 32.98 -12.24
N TYR A 198 -19.10 33.94 -12.53
CA TYR A 198 -17.88 34.15 -11.74
C TYR A 198 -18.17 34.44 -10.27
N ASN A 199 -19.15 35.31 -9.98
CA ASN A 199 -19.51 35.68 -8.61
C ASN A 199 -20.06 34.49 -7.82
N ASN A 200 -20.89 33.65 -8.45
CA ASN A 200 -21.37 32.42 -7.82
C ASN A 200 -20.20 31.46 -7.55
N ALA A 201 -19.27 31.32 -8.50
CA ALA A 201 -18.09 30.48 -8.31
C ALA A 201 -17.21 30.95 -7.15
N MET A 202 -16.99 32.26 -7.03
CA MET A 202 -16.26 32.85 -5.90
C MET A 202 -16.94 32.53 -4.57
N SER A 203 -18.24 32.76 -4.46
CA SER A 203 -19.04 32.48 -3.26
C SER A 203 -19.04 30.99 -2.91
N SER A 204 -19.17 30.10 -3.90
CA SER A 204 -19.12 28.65 -3.69
C SER A 204 -17.74 28.18 -3.23
N CYS A 205 -16.65 28.79 -3.71
CA CYS A 205 -15.33 28.45 -3.19
C CYS A 205 -15.12 28.95 -1.76
N GLN A 206 -15.64 30.13 -1.41
CA GLN A 206 -15.61 30.64 -0.04
C GLN A 206 -16.39 29.75 0.94
N SER A 207 -17.56 29.25 0.55
CA SER A 207 -18.35 28.35 1.40
C SER A 207 -17.66 26.99 1.65
N LEU A 208 -16.78 26.57 0.74
CA LEU A 208 -15.92 25.40 0.91
C LEU A 208 -14.62 25.69 1.68
N SER A 209 -14.50 26.86 2.31
CA SER A 209 -13.28 27.34 2.97
C SER A 209 -12.06 27.36 2.02
N GLY A 210 -12.31 27.66 0.75
CA GLY A 210 -11.30 27.75 -0.29
C GLY A 210 -11.38 29.06 -1.07
N ARG A 211 -10.70 29.09 -2.21
CA ARG A 211 -10.69 30.24 -3.13
C ARG A 211 -10.69 29.79 -4.58
N LEU A 212 -11.02 30.70 -5.48
CA LEU A 212 -10.70 30.51 -6.89
C LEU A 212 -9.18 30.39 -7.09
N PRO A 213 -8.72 29.71 -8.16
CA PRO A 213 -7.32 29.66 -8.51
C PRO A 213 -6.82 31.08 -8.78
N SER A 214 -5.67 31.40 -8.22
CA SER A 214 -5.02 32.71 -8.27
C SER A 214 -4.50 33.06 -9.67
N SER A 215 -4.19 32.05 -10.48
CA SER A 215 -3.67 32.21 -11.83
C SER A 215 -3.92 30.97 -12.68
N GLN A 216 -3.81 31.11 -14.00
CA GLN A 216 -3.81 29.97 -14.92
C GLN A 216 -2.63 29.01 -14.63
N LYS A 217 -1.48 29.54 -14.17
CA LYS A 217 -0.33 28.73 -13.80
C LYS A 217 -0.63 27.75 -12.66
N GLU A 218 -1.41 28.16 -11.66
CA GLU A 218 -1.78 27.29 -10.54
C GLU A 218 -2.54 26.03 -11.02
N LEU A 219 -3.43 26.15 -12.01
CA LEU A 219 -4.10 25.00 -12.62
C LEU A 219 -3.25 24.30 -13.70
N ALA A 220 -2.32 25.00 -14.34
CA ALA A 220 -1.36 24.39 -15.25
C ALA A 220 -0.43 23.43 -14.51
N ASP A 221 0.08 23.80 -13.34
CA ASP A 221 0.94 22.95 -12.51
C ASP A 221 0.19 21.69 -12.03
N VAL A 222 -1.11 21.81 -11.74
CA VAL A 222 -1.98 20.67 -11.43
C VAL A 222 -2.11 19.74 -12.65
N PHE A 223 -2.34 20.30 -13.84
CA PHE A 223 -2.42 19.52 -15.08
C PHE A 223 -1.09 18.86 -15.43
N ASP A 224 0.04 19.53 -15.25
CA ASP A 224 1.35 18.95 -15.57
C ASP A 224 1.69 17.77 -14.63
N THR A 225 1.13 17.77 -13.42
CA THR A 225 1.24 16.66 -12.45
C THR A 225 0.25 15.53 -12.75
N TRP A 226 -1.05 15.86 -12.82
CA TRP A 226 -2.16 14.90 -12.86
C TRP A 226 -2.63 14.58 -14.29
N GLY A 227 -2.17 15.31 -15.30
CA GLY A 227 -2.69 15.20 -16.66
C GLY A 227 -4.15 15.66 -16.77
N ALA A 228 -4.82 15.20 -17.82
CA ALA A 228 -6.22 15.51 -18.06
C ALA A 228 -7.13 14.89 -16.99
N ALA A 229 -8.00 15.69 -16.38
CA ALA A 229 -8.85 15.24 -15.29
C ALA A 229 -9.78 14.07 -15.69
N ASN A 230 -10.23 14.00 -16.95
CA ASN A 230 -11.08 12.92 -17.44
C ASN A 230 -10.37 11.56 -17.61
N LYS A 231 -9.10 11.45 -17.21
CA LYS A 231 -8.42 10.17 -17.01
C LYS A 231 -8.76 9.50 -15.69
N TYR A 232 -9.42 10.22 -14.78
CA TYR A 232 -9.88 9.71 -13.49
C TYR A 232 -11.37 9.40 -13.56
N GLU A 233 -11.76 8.28 -12.95
CA GLU A 233 -13.13 7.72 -13.02
C GLU A 233 -14.21 8.76 -12.68
N HIS A 234 -13.97 9.57 -11.65
CA HIS A 234 -14.92 10.61 -11.22
C HIS A 234 -15.22 11.67 -12.30
N TYR A 235 -14.29 11.88 -13.24
CA TYR A 235 -14.39 12.90 -14.29
C TYR A 235 -14.47 12.30 -15.69
N GLU A 236 -14.58 10.99 -15.85
CA GLU A 236 -14.39 10.30 -17.14
C GLU A 236 -15.34 10.78 -18.24
N THR A 237 -16.56 11.17 -17.87
CA THR A 237 -17.59 11.67 -18.79
C THR A 237 -17.40 13.14 -19.17
N ARG A 238 -16.44 13.84 -18.55
CA ARG A 238 -16.20 15.26 -18.80
C ARG A 238 -15.36 15.46 -20.06
N ASN A 239 -15.99 16.02 -21.08
CA ASN A 239 -15.29 16.46 -22.28
C ASN A 239 -14.46 17.75 -22.07
N ALA A 240 -14.77 18.54 -21.04
CA ALA A 240 -14.06 19.77 -20.70
C ALA A 240 -14.26 20.10 -19.22
N MET A 241 -13.25 20.71 -18.58
CA MET A 241 -13.37 21.23 -17.22
C MET A 241 -12.79 22.65 -17.20
N ILE A 242 -13.51 23.56 -17.84
CA ILE A 242 -13.17 24.98 -17.95
C ILE A 242 -13.45 25.65 -16.61
N SER A 243 -12.40 26.09 -15.92
CA SER A 243 -12.47 26.62 -14.56
C SER A 243 -12.21 28.12 -14.53
N TRP A 244 -12.99 28.86 -13.75
CA TRP A 244 -12.74 30.28 -13.50
C TRP A 244 -11.38 30.50 -12.81
N ILE A 245 -10.69 31.57 -13.20
CA ILE A 245 -9.48 32.09 -12.55
C ILE A 245 -9.82 33.44 -11.93
N LYS A 246 -9.26 33.73 -10.75
CA LYS A 246 -9.44 35.01 -10.06
C LYS A 246 -9.15 36.18 -11.02
N GLN A 247 -10.07 37.15 -11.07
CA GLN A 247 -9.92 38.36 -11.86
C GLN A 247 -8.68 39.18 -11.44
N THR A 248 -7.99 39.72 -12.44
CA THR A 248 -7.05 40.84 -12.29
C THR A 248 -7.79 42.18 -12.24
N ASP A 249 -7.09 43.27 -11.91
CA ASP A 249 -7.68 44.62 -11.95
C ASP A 249 -8.19 45.00 -13.35
N GLN A 250 -7.51 44.52 -14.41
CA GLN A 250 -7.93 44.72 -15.79
C GLN A 250 -9.23 43.97 -16.09
N ASP A 251 -9.32 42.71 -15.67
CA ASP A 251 -10.49 41.85 -15.82
C ASP A 251 -11.74 42.49 -15.17
N MET A 252 -11.57 43.04 -13.96
CA MET A 252 -12.66 43.72 -13.24
C MET A 252 -13.19 44.93 -14.02
N ARG A 253 -12.31 45.75 -14.60
CA ARG A 253 -12.71 46.91 -15.41
C ARG A 253 -13.45 46.51 -16.70
N GLN A 254 -13.15 45.33 -17.23
CA GLN A 254 -13.71 44.82 -18.48
C GLN A 254 -14.93 43.92 -18.29
N GLY A 255 -15.27 43.55 -17.05
CA GLY A 255 -16.38 42.63 -16.78
C GLY A 255 -16.14 41.22 -17.33
N VAL A 256 -14.88 40.80 -17.42
CA VAL A 256 -14.46 39.49 -17.92
C VAL A 256 -13.59 38.77 -16.89
N ALA A 257 -13.29 37.50 -17.11
CA ALA A 257 -12.24 36.79 -16.37
C ALA A 257 -11.48 35.83 -17.29
N SER A 258 -10.39 35.30 -16.76
CA SER A 258 -9.61 34.23 -17.37
C SER A 258 -10.13 32.85 -16.95
N THR A 259 -9.88 31.83 -17.77
CA THR A 259 -10.18 30.43 -17.47
C THR A 259 -9.02 29.51 -17.80
N TYR A 260 -9.01 28.31 -17.21
CA TYR A 260 -8.12 27.22 -17.59
C TYR A 260 -8.91 25.91 -17.68
N ASP A 261 -8.64 25.07 -18.68
CA ASP A 261 -9.32 23.78 -18.85
C ASP A 261 -8.45 22.63 -18.34
N LEU A 262 -8.86 22.00 -17.23
CA LEU A 262 -8.16 20.86 -16.60
C LEU A 262 -8.30 19.53 -17.38
N VAL A 263 -9.03 19.52 -18.50
CA VAL A 263 -9.07 18.39 -19.44
C VAL A 263 -8.26 18.70 -20.70
N LYS A 264 -8.39 19.90 -21.27
CA LYS A 264 -7.84 20.23 -22.60
C LYS A 264 -6.59 21.10 -22.62
N LYS A 265 -6.11 21.61 -21.48
CA LYS A 265 -5.00 22.59 -21.42
C LYS A 265 -5.25 23.80 -22.34
N ASN A 266 -6.47 24.36 -22.26
CA ASN A 266 -6.92 25.47 -23.10
C ASN A 266 -7.13 26.75 -22.27
N PRO A 267 -6.08 27.56 -22.02
CA PRO A 267 -6.21 28.82 -21.31
C PRO A 267 -6.96 29.86 -22.17
N LEU A 268 -7.96 30.52 -21.58
CA LEU A 268 -8.60 31.70 -22.16
C LEU A 268 -8.32 32.90 -21.27
N THR A 269 -7.67 33.91 -21.81
CA THR A 269 -7.20 35.06 -21.03
C THR A 269 -8.07 36.28 -21.29
N ASN A 270 -8.56 36.90 -20.21
CA ASN A 270 -9.24 38.20 -20.16
C ASN A 270 -10.37 38.38 -21.20
N LYS A 271 -11.20 37.34 -21.41
CA LYS A 271 -12.21 37.37 -22.48
C LYS A 271 -13.51 36.63 -22.18
N VAL A 272 -13.64 36.00 -21.01
CA VAL A 272 -14.82 35.20 -20.68
C VAL A 272 -15.79 36.04 -19.85
N ASP A 273 -17.01 36.24 -20.35
CA ASP A 273 -18.07 37.04 -19.72
C ASP A 273 -18.45 36.46 -18.34
N ILE A 274 -18.28 37.26 -17.29
CA ILE A 274 -18.47 36.86 -15.89
C ILE A 274 -19.94 36.66 -15.50
N ASN A 275 -20.87 37.24 -16.26
CA ASN A 275 -22.30 37.20 -15.96
C ASN A 275 -23.00 35.98 -16.57
N LYS A 276 -22.28 35.15 -17.32
CA LYS A 276 -22.80 33.93 -17.93
C LYS A 276 -22.18 32.67 -17.29
N PRO A 277 -22.90 31.54 -17.27
CA PRO A 277 -22.41 30.27 -16.74
C PRO A 277 -21.41 29.60 -17.69
N ASN A 278 -20.29 30.27 -17.94
CA ASN A 278 -19.30 29.84 -18.94
C ASN A 278 -18.30 28.81 -18.40
N ALA A 279 -18.08 28.76 -17.09
CA ALA A 279 -17.06 27.92 -16.46
C ALA A 279 -17.51 27.36 -15.10
N TYR A 280 -16.81 26.34 -14.63
CA TYR A 280 -17.02 25.70 -13.34
C TYR A 280 -16.34 26.49 -12.21
N ALA A 281 -16.90 26.34 -11.01
CA ALA A 281 -16.19 26.68 -9.79
C ALA A 281 -15.18 25.59 -9.45
N THR A 282 -13.89 25.90 -9.63
CA THR A 282 -12.80 25.04 -9.18
C THR A 282 -12.07 25.72 -8.05
N CYS A 283 -12.16 25.14 -6.87
CA CYS A 283 -11.72 25.72 -5.62
C CYS A 283 -10.39 25.11 -5.19
N VAL A 284 -9.48 25.96 -4.73
CA VAL A 284 -8.24 25.57 -4.08
C VAL A 284 -8.49 25.62 -2.56
N LYS A 285 -8.51 24.45 -1.92
CA LYS A 285 -8.67 24.25 -0.46
C LYS A 285 -7.34 23.96 0.22
#